data_AF-X1JG83-F1
#
_entry.id   AF-X1JG83-F1
#
_cell.length_a   1.000
_cell.length_b   1.000
_cell.length_c   1.000
_cell.angle_alpha   90.00
_cell.angle_beta   90.00
_cell.angle_gamma   90.00
#
_symmetry.space_group_name_H-M   'P 1'
#
loop_
_entity.id
_entity.type
_entity.pdbx_description
1 polymer ?
#
loop_
_entity_poly.entity_id
_entity_poly.type
_entity_poly.pdbx_seq_one_letter_code
_entity_poly.pdbx_strand_id
1 'polypeptide(L)'
;MARRKQTRRRRTPSFSILNALESLTYAEILSRGTTGSGLWSFVTGEGDIAQGTGENIGGIWVEGEYTGTAEISLADLMQNPSVAITTVASNFASNIVPMAGAMFGTHLTFTVGKRILRKPLNKINRTLIYPVLGKGVRI
;
A
#
# COMPACT_ATOMS: atom_id res chain seq x y z
N MET A 1 8.26 45.43 -29.87
CA MET A 1 6.97 44.70 -29.81
C MET A 1 6.94 43.84 -28.56
N ALA A 2 6.02 44.07 -27.62
CA ALA A 2 5.93 43.30 -26.38
C ALA A 2 5.15 41.99 -26.61
N ARG A 3 5.76 40.82 -26.32
CA ARG A 3 5.08 39.51 -26.37
C ARG A 3 4.01 39.43 -25.28
N ARG A 4 2.75 39.23 -25.67
CA ARG A 4 1.65 38.96 -24.72
C ARG A 4 1.96 37.68 -23.93
N LYS A 5 1.88 37.76 -22.60
CA LYS A 5 2.08 36.62 -21.69
C LYS A 5 0.97 35.60 -21.89
N GLN A 6 1.31 34.38 -22.31
CA GLN A 6 0.35 33.33 -22.61
C GLN A 6 -0.32 32.85 -21.31
N THR A 7 -1.64 32.92 -21.22
CA THR A 7 -2.42 32.44 -20.08
C THR A 7 -2.31 30.92 -19.98
N ARG A 8 -1.75 30.41 -18.87
CA ARG A 8 -1.65 28.96 -18.60
C ARG A 8 -3.05 28.43 -18.36
N ARG A 9 -3.57 27.57 -19.25
CA ARG A 9 -4.81 26.81 -19.00
C ARG A 9 -4.62 25.91 -17.79
N ARG A 10 -5.51 26.03 -16.80
CA ARG A 10 -5.55 25.16 -15.62
C ARG A 10 -5.86 23.75 -16.10
N ARG A 11 -5.00 22.78 -15.78
CA ARG A 11 -5.28 21.37 -16.06
C ARG A 11 -6.38 20.92 -15.11
N THR A 12 -7.43 20.30 -15.64
CA THR A 12 -8.44 19.66 -14.80
C THR A 12 -7.81 18.45 -14.10
N PRO A 13 -8.11 18.22 -12.81
CA PRO A 13 -7.68 16.99 -12.15
C PRO A 13 -8.26 15.80 -12.91
N SER A 14 -7.43 14.78 -13.14
CA SER A 14 -7.85 13.52 -13.77
C SER A 14 -7.24 12.36 -13.01
N PHE A 15 -8.03 11.33 -12.78
CA PHE A 15 -7.59 10.09 -12.15
C PHE A 15 -6.75 9.30 -13.15
N SER A 16 -5.52 8.91 -12.77
CA SER A 16 -4.66 8.06 -13.60
C SER A 16 -4.63 6.66 -13.04
N ILE A 17 -5.12 5.69 -13.82
CA ILE A 17 -5.14 4.27 -13.48
C ILE A 17 -3.71 3.76 -13.26
N LEU A 18 -2.73 4.19 -14.06
CA LEU A 18 -1.33 3.78 -13.84
C LEU A 18 -0.72 4.37 -12.56
N ASN A 19 -1.09 5.60 -12.19
CA ASN A 19 -0.67 6.14 -10.90
C ASN A 19 -1.34 5.39 -9.74
N ALA A 20 -2.61 5.00 -9.90
CA ALA A 20 -3.33 4.20 -8.91
C ALA A 20 -2.70 2.82 -8.74
N LEU A 21 -2.31 2.17 -9.83
CA LEU A 21 -1.58 0.89 -9.79
C LEU A 21 -0.22 1.05 -9.13
N GLU A 22 0.55 2.10 -9.45
CA GLU A 22 1.83 2.38 -8.79
C GLU A 22 1.63 2.58 -7.28
N SER A 23 0.63 3.35 -6.85
CA SER A 23 0.30 3.50 -5.43
C SER A 23 -0.18 2.21 -4.76
N LEU A 24 -0.94 1.38 -5.49
CA LEU A 24 -1.39 0.08 -4.99
C LEU A 24 -0.18 -0.84 -4.78
N THR A 25 0.80 -0.83 -5.69
CA THR A 25 2.04 -1.60 -5.51
C THR A 25 2.86 -1.11 -4.32
N TYR A 26 2.91 0.20 -4.06
CA TYR A 26 3.53 0.72 -2.83
C TYR A 26 2.79 0.25 -1.58
N ALA A 27 1.46 0.27 -1.61
CA ALA A 27 0.63 -0.21 -0.51
C ALA A 27 0.84 -1.71 -0.27
N GLU A 28 0.96 -2.52 -1.32
CA GLU A 28 1.27 -3.95 -1.21
C GLU A 28 2.66 -4.21 -0.61
N ILE A 29 3.69 -3.48 -1.05
CA ILE A 29 5.04 -3.60 -0.48
C ILE A 29 5.05 -3.17 0.99
N LEU A 30 4.36 -2.07 1.32
CA LEU A 30 4.18 -1.62 2.70
C LEU A 30 3.51 -2.71 3.53
N SER A 31 2.34 -3.17 3.11
CA SER A 31 1.57 -4.20 3.82
C SER A 31 2.40 -5.44 4.09
N ARG A 32 3.06 -6.00 3.06
CA ARG A 32 3.88 -7.21 3.25
C ARG A 32 5.03 -7.00 4.21
N GLY A 33 5.72 -5.86 4.11
CA GLY A 33 6.87 -5.58 4.96
C GLY A 33 6.52 -5.20 6.40
N THR A 34 5.32 -4.65 6.65
CA THR A 34 4.90 -4.22 7.99
C THR A 34 3.98 -5.23 8.67
N THR A 35 2.99 -5.76 7.97
CA THR A 35 1.97 -6.66 8.54
C THR A 35 2.30 -8.14 8.36
N GLY A 36 3.36 -8.48 7.63
CA GLY A 36 3.68 -9.87 7.26
C GLY A 36 2.80 -10.43 6.13
N SER A 37 1.70 -9.77 5.78
CA SER A 37 0.74 -10.24 4.78
C SER A 37 0.46 -9.18 3.68
N GLY A 38 -0.11 -9.63 2.55
CA GLY A 38 -0.48 -8.73 1.45
C GLY A 38 -1.61 -7.76 1.83
N LEU A 39 -1.78 -6.67 1.07
CA LEU A 39 -2.78 -5.63 1.34
C LEU A 39 -4.20 -6.18 1.45
N TRP A 40 -4.52 -7.16 0.60
CA TRP A 40 -5.82 -7.83 0.64
C TRP A 40 -6.01 -8.63 1.93
N SER A 41 -4.99 -9.41 2.33
CA SER A 41 -5.02 -10.18 3.58
C SER A 41 -5.10 -9.27 4.80
N PHE A 42 -4.38 -8.14 4.79
CA PHE A 42 -4.51 -7.14 5.85
C PHE A 42 -5.95 -6.63 5.98
N VAL A 43 -6.63 -6.31 4.87
CA VAL A 43 -7.98 -5.72 4.91
C VAL A 43 -9.07 -6.75 5.20
N THR A 44 -8.97 -7.95 4.62
CA THR A 44 -10.04 -8.97 4.69
C THR A 44 -9.72 -10.14 5.61
N GLY A 45 -8.52 -10.18 6.17
CA GLY A 45 -8.09 -11.23 7.08
C GLY A 45 -8.92 -11.27 8.35
N GLU A 46 -9.07 -12.48 8.88
CA GLU A 46 -9.68 -12.69 10.19
C GLU A 46 -8.68 -12.34 11.29
N GLY A 47 -9.20 -11.99 12.47
CA GLY A 47 -8.36 -11.74 13.63
C GLY A 47 -7.92 -13.07 14.24
N ASP A 48 -6.62 -13.30 14.30
CA ASP A 48 -5.99 -14.53 14.78
C ASP A 48 -5.12 -14.31 16.03
N ILE A 49 -4.90 -13.05 16.44
CA ILE A 49 -4.20 -12.76 17.69
C ILE A 49 -5.04 -13.23 18.88
N ALA A 50 -4.52 -14.25 19.56
CA ALA A 50 -5.08 -14.78 20.79
C ALA A 50 -4.03 -14.78 21.90
N GLN A 51 -4.45 -14.45 23.11
CA GLN A 51 -3.61 -14.52 24.30
C GLN A 51 -3.76 -15.90 24.95
N GLY A 52 -2.64 -16.60 25.19
CA GLY A 52 -2.65 -17.85 25.94
C GLY A 52 -3.17 -17.66 27.36
N THR A 53 -3.71 -18.72 27.97
CA THR A 53 -4.04 -18.70 29.40
C THR A 53 -2.76 -18.61 30.23
N GLY A 54 -2.64 -17.56 31.03
CA GLY A 54 -1.51 -17.41 31.97
C GLY A 54 -1.50 -18.53 33.01
N GLU A 55 -0.30 -18.90 33.46
CA GLU A 55 -0.09 -19.95 34.45
C GLU A 55 0.51 -19.37 35.74
N ASN A 56 0.17 -19.97 36.87
CA ASN A 56 0.80 -19.65 38.15
C ASN A 56 1.91 -20.66 38.44
N ILE A 57 3.16 -20.21 38.34
CA ILE A 57 4.34 -21.04 38.61
C ILE A 57 4.94 -20.56 39.93
N GLY A 58 4.77 -21.37 40.99
CA GLY A 58 5.38 -21.10 42.30
C GLY A 58 4.87 -19.82 42.99
N GLY A 59 3.62 -19.41 42.76
CA GLY A 59 3.03 -18.20 43.34
C GLY A 59 3.18 -16.94 42.47
N ILE A 60 3.92 -17.03 41.36
CA ILE A 60 4.09 -15.95 40.38
C ILE A 60 3.11 -16.19 39.23
N TRP A 61 2.28 -15.19 38.95
CA TRP A 61 1.45 -15.19 37.75
C TRP A 61 2.30 -14.82 36.53
N VAL A 62 2.39 -15.74 35.58
CA VAL A 62 3.04 -15.53 34.28
C VAL A 62 1.93 -15.36 33.25
N GLU A 63 1.92 -14.21 32.56
CA GLU A 63 0.96 -13.91 31.52
C GLU A 63 1.19 -14.82 30.30
N GLY A 64 0.12 -15.33 29.69
CA GLY A 64 0.23 -16.23 28.55
C GLY A 64 0.73 -15.51 27.31
N GLU A 65 1.54 -16.21 26.52
CA GLU A 65 2.12 -15.68 25.28
C GLU A 65 1.03 -15.40 24.23
N TYR A 66 1.24 -14.37 23.40
CA TYR A 66 0.37 -14.10 22.27
C TYR A 66 0.71 -15.03 21.11
N THR A 67 -0.29 -15.75 20.60
CA THR A 67 -0.20 -16.55 19.38
C THR A 67 -0.85 -15.80 18.21
N GLY A 68 -0.49 -16.14 16.96
CA GLY A 68 -1.06 -15.51 15.77
C GLY A 68 -0.36 -14.21 15.34
N THR A 69 0.69 -13.76 16.01
CA THR A 69 1.36 -12.48 15.71
C THR A 69 2.24 -12.50 14.45
N ALA A 70 2.23 -13.56 13.64
CA ALA A 70 3.08 -13.66 12.45
C ALA A 70 2.56 -12.79 11.30
N GLU A 71 1.25 -12.75 11.15
CA GLU A 71 0.54 -11.90 10.21
C GLU A 71 -0.41 -11.01 10.99
N ILE A 72 -0.59 -9.77 10.55
CA ILE A 72 -1.48 -8.82 11.21
C ILE A 72 -2.58 -8.46 10.22
N SER A 73 -3.83 -8.65 10.61
CA SER A 73 -5.00 -8.15 9.88
C SER A 73 -5.58 -6.89 10.51
N LEU A 74 -6.56 -6.28 9.84
CA LEU A 74 -7.31 -5.15 10.36
C LEU A 74 -8.21 -5.56 11.52
N ALA A 75 -8.65 -6.82 11.55
CA ALA A 75 -9.39 -7.39 12.68
C ALA A 75 -8.49 -7.52 13.92
N ASP A 76 -7.23 -7.93 13.75
CA ASP A 76 -6.24 -7.98 14.85
C ASP A 76 -5.94 -6.61 15.43
N LEU A 77 -5.84 -5.60 14.57
CA LEU A 77 -5.66 -4.22 15.00
C LEU A 77 -6.86 -3.71 15.81
N MET A 78 -8.07 -4.18 15.51
CA MET A 78 -9.28 -3.81 16.25
C MET A 78 -9.42 -4.57 17.57
N GLN A 79 -9.04 -5.85 17.60
CA GLN A 79 -9.19 -6.71 18.78
C GLN A 79 -8.04 -6.53 19.77
N ASN A 80 -6.80 -6.46 19.28
CA ASN A 80 -5.57 -6.40 20.07
C ASN A 80 -4.61 -5.30 19.53
N PRO A 81 -5.00 -4.01 19.60
CA PRO A 81 -4.27 -2.92 18.96
C PRO A 81 -2.82 -2.78 19.44
N SER A 82 -2.58 -2.97 20.74
CA SER A 82 -1.24 -2.77 21.33
C SER A 82 -0.22 -3.76 20.75
N VAL A 83 -0.57 -5.06 20.70
CA VAL A 83 0.31 -6.13 20.20
C VAL A 83 0.43 -6.06 18.68
N ALA A 84 -0.65 -5.74 17.98
CA ALA A 84 -0.63 -5.57 16.54
C ALA A 84 0.30 -4.42 16.13
N ILE A 85 0.22 -3.24 16.78
CA ILE A 85 1.06 -2.08 16.45
C ILE A 85 2.53 -2.34 16.75
N THR A 86 2.86 -2.96 17.88
CA THR A 86 4.27 -3.26 18.22
C THR A 86 4.87 -4.25 17.24
N THR A 87 4.12 -5.29 16.87
CA THR A 87 4.53 -6.28 15.87
C THR A 87 4.72 -5.64 14.49
N VAL A 88 3.78 -4.78 14.07
CA VAL A 88 3.89 -4.01 12.83
C VAL A 88 5.13 -3.11 12.82
N ALA A 89 5.42 -2.45 13.94
CA ALA A 89 6.59 -1.58 14.08
C ALA A 89 7.91 -2.37 14.04
N SER A 90 7.98 -3.53 14.71
CA SER A 90 9.17 -4.39 14.64
C SER A 90 9.40 -4.96 13.25
N ASN A 91 8.32 -5.37 12.57
CA ASN A 91 8.39 -5.86 11.20
C ASN A 91 8.84 -4.75 10.23
N PHE A 92 8.30 -3.55 10.38
CA PHE A 92 8.74 -2.38 9.60
C PHE A 92 10.23 -2.12 9.79
N ALA A 93 10.72 -2.08 11.04
CA ALA A 93 12.13 -1.84 11.32
C ALA A 93 13.04 -2.91 10.71
N SER A 94 12.64 -4.18 10.78
CA SER A 94 13.38 -5.31 10.19
C SER A 94 13.38 -5.29 8.65
N ASN A 95 12.31 -4.81 8.02
CA ASN A 95 12.11 -4.87 6.58
C ASN A 95 12.31 -3.54 5.84
N ILE A 96 12.65 -2.45 6.54
CA ILE A 96 12.71 -1.10 5.94
C ILE A 96 13.64 -1.03 4.72
N VAL A 97 14.79 -1.71 4.76
CA VAL A 97 15.79 -1.73 3.68
C VAL A 97 15.28 -2.44 2.43
N PRO A 98 14.86 -3.73 2.49
CA PRO A 98 14.32 -4.41 1.31
C PRO A 98 13.05 -3.74 0.78
N MET A 99 12.20 -3.19 1.66
CA MET A 99 11.02 -2.42 1.25
C MET A 99 11.40 -1.16 0.48
N ALA A 100 12.34 -0.37 0.98
CA ALA A 100 12.78 0.85 0.32
C ALA A 100 13.37 0.56 -1.06
N GLY A 101 14.17 -0.51 -1.17
CA GLY A 101 14.70 -0.98 -2.46
C GLY A 101 13.59 -1.38 -3.43
N ALA A 102 12.61 -2.16 -2.97
CA ALA A 102 11.46 -2.57 -3.77
C ALA A 102 10.64 -1.36 -4.23
N MET A 103 10.32 -0.43 -3.33
CA MET A 103 9.57 0.80 -3.65
C MET A 103 10.29 1.65 -4.67
N PHE A 104 11.59 1.87 -4.49
CA PHE A 104 12.39 2.62 -5.44
C PHE A 104 12.43 1.93 -6.82
N GLY A 105 12.61 0.61 -6.84
CA GLY A 105 12.55 -0.19 -8.06
C GLY A 105 11.20 -0.08 -8.77
N THR A 106 10.08 -0.16 -8.04
CA THR A 106 8.74 0.07 -8.61
C THR A 106 8.59 1.49 -9.16
N HIS A 107 9.07 2.52 -8.46
CA HIS A 107 9.01 3.90 -8.93
C HIS A 107 9.73 4.08 -10.28
N LEU A 108 10.96 3.56 -10.37
CA LEU A 108 11.73 3.60 -11.60
C LEU A 108 11.02 2.83 -12.73
N THR A 109 10.50 1.64 -12.41
CA THR A 109 9.80 0.78 -13.39
C THR A 109 8.58 1.48 -13.96
N PHE A 110 7.71 2.06 -13.11
CA PHE A 110 6.55 2.80 -13.58
C PHE A 110 6.95 4.07 -14.32
N THR A 111 7.99 4.79 -13.88
CA THR A 111 8.45 6.02 -14.55
C THR A 111 8.98 5.74 -15.95
N VAL A 112 9.86 4.75 -16.10
CA VAL A 112 10.43 4.34 -17.39
C VAL A 112 9.35 3.70 -18.27
N GLY A 113 8.55 2.79 -17.70
CA GLY A 113 7.45 2.12 -18.41
C GLY A 113 6.43 3.10 -18.97
N LYS A 114 5.98 4.08 -18.17
CA LYS A 114 5.07 5.16 -18.62
C LYS A 114 5.69 5.96 -19.77
N ARG A 115 7.00 6.23 -19.71
CA ARG A 115 7.70 6.99 -20.76
C ARG A 115 7.73 6.21 -22.07
N ILE A 116 8.03 4.91 -22.03
CA ILE A 116 8.08 4.03 -23.21
C ILE A 116 6.67 3.85 -23.79
N LEU A 117 5.67 3.59 -22.95
CA LEU A 117 4.30 3.29 -23.35
C LEU A 117 3.46 4.53 -23.64
N ARG A 118 4.04 5.73 -23.64
CA ARG A 118 3.28 6.99 -23.79
C ARG A 118 2.40 7.03 -25.06
N LYS A 119 2.89 6.51 -26.18
CA LYS A 119 2.14 6.47 -27.45
C LYS A 119 0.95 5.50 -27.41
N PRO A 120 1.13 4.20 -27.08
CA PRO A 120 0.00 3.26 -26.99
C PRO A 120 -1.01 3.66 -25.91
N LEU A 121 -0.56 4.14 -24.74
CA LEU A 121 -1.45 4.62 -23.68
C LEU A 121 -2.32 5.79 -24.15
N ASN A 122 -1.75 6.74 -24.90
CA ASN A 122 -2.53 7.84 -25.48
C ASN A 122 -3.57 7.37 -26.51
N LYS A 123 -3.29 6.29 -27.25
CA LYS A 123 -4.25 5.71 -28.18
C LYS A 123 -5.42 5.11 -27.40
N ILE A 124 -5.14 4.27 -26.40
CA ILE A 124 -6.14 3.66 -25.52
C ILE A 124 -7.00 4.74 -24.83
N ASN A 125 -6.36 5.80 -24.32
CA ASN A 125 -7.08 6.88 -23.66
C ASN A 125 -8.12 7.53 -24.59
N ARG A 126 -7.77 7.75 -25.86
CA ARG A 126 -8.68 8.36 -26.84
C ARG A 126 -9.75 7.42 -27.37
N THR A 127 -9.42 6.14 -27.55
CA THR A 127 -10.32 5.17 -28.20
C THR A 127 -11.24 4.44 -27.21
N LEU A 128 -10.78 4.18 -25.99
CA LEU A 128 -11.50 3.36 -25.01
C LEU A 128 -11.89 4.16 -23.76
N ILE A 129 -10.95 4.88 -23.15
CA ILE A 129 -11.18 5.48 -21.83
C ILE A 129 -12.09 6.70 -21.90
N TYR A 130 -11.77 7.69 -22.75
CA TYR A 130 -12.59 8.90 -22.81
C TYR A 130 -14.04 8.65 -23.26
N PRO A 131 -14.33 7.73 -24.20
CA PRO A 131 -15.70 7.40 -24.55
C PRO A 131 -16.48 6.70 -23.43
N VAL A 132 -15.84 5.78 -22.68
CA VAL A 132 -16.53 4.93 -21.70
C VAL A 132 -16.58 5.58 -20.31
N LEU A 133 -15.47 6.14 -19.84
CA LEU A 133 -15.27 6.66 -18.48
C LEU A 133 -15.20 8.19 -18.42
N GLY A 134 -15.27 8.85 -19.58
CA GLY A 134 -15.14 10.30 -19.70
C GLY A 134 -13.71 10.81 -19.59
N LYS A 135 -13.54 12.12 -19.82
CA LYS A 135 -12.22 12.79 -19.78
C LYS A 135 -11.64 12.96 -18.36
N GLY A 136 -12.40 12.58 -17.33
CA GLY A 136 -11.96 12.61 -15.93
C GLY A 136 -11.03 11.46 -15.56
N VAL A 137 -11.04 10.37 -16.33
CA VAL A 137 -10.18 9.20 -16.13
C VAL A 137 -9.19 9.08 -17.29
N ARG A 138 -7.98 8.66 -16.97
CA ARG A 138 -6.93 8.32 -17.94
C ARG A 138 -6.14 7.13 -17.41
N ILE A 139 -5.44 6.48 -18.32
CA ILE A 139 -4.37 5.54 -18.00
C ILE A 139 -3.07 6.34 -17.97
#